data_AF-I0YJ33-F1
#
_entry.id   AF-I0YJ33-F1
#
_cell.length_a   1.000
_cell.length_b   1.000
_cell.length_c   1.000
_cell.angle_alpha   90.00
_cell.angle_beta   90.00
_cell.angle_gamma   90.00
#
_symmetry.space_group_name_H-M   'P 1'
#
loop_
_entity.id
_entity.type
_entity.pdbx_description
1 polymer ?
#
loop_
_entity_poly.entity_id
_entity_poly.type
_entity_poly.pdbx_seq_one_letter_code
_entity_poly.pdbx_strand_id
1 'polypeptide(L)'
;VGGYFICNGLERIIRMLIQQRRHYVMGLRRSAYQKRGPTFTDVATLLRCVRRDETSATVRCHYLKDGSASFAFTIGRAEYFVPVGVLLKCFLEASDRELFSRLIALIPQDPGGNGDSAVSDCVERLLRAPSQLGLHTRAQCLEYLGSLFRGAIEATAHLTDMQAGEMLLREHVLIHLSAPADKLGALLAMTAKLFSLAAGLCAEDNADALSSHEALLPGALLSKFM
;
A
#
# COMPACT_ATOMS: atom_id res chain seq x y z
N VAL A 1 -3.95 -7.05 -42.18
CA VAL A 1 -3.22 -6.88 -40.90
C VAL A 1 -4.24 -7.05 -39.78
N GLY A 2 -3.97 -7.83 -38.73
CA GLY A 2 -4.93 -8.12 -37.64
C GLY A 2 -4.88 -7.11 -36.47
N GLY A 3 -5.50 -7.45 -35.33
CA GLY A 3 -5.48 -6.63 -34.11
C GLY A 3 -6.76 -5.82 -33.81
N TYR A 4 -7.85 -6.14 -34.49
CA TYR A 4 -9.17 -5.54 -34.32
C TYR A 4 -10.21 -6.65 -34.08
N PHE A 5 -11.41 -6.24 -33.66
CA PHE A 5 -12.56 -7.10 -33.40
C PHE A 5 -13.63 -6.84 -34.45
N ILE A 6 -14.38 -7.89 -34.82
CA ILE A 6 -15.58 -7.75 -35.65
C ILE A 6 -16.79 -7.79 -34.72
N CYS A 7 -17.47 -6.65 -34.60
CA CYS A 7 -18.68 -6.53 -33.79
C CYS A 7 -19.85 -6.19 -34.71
N ASN A 8 -20.75 -7.16 -34.93
CA ASN A 8 -21.92 -7.01 -35.81
C ASN A 8 -21.53 -6.56 -37.24
N GLY A 9 -20.46 -7.14 -37.80
CA GLY A 9 -19.96 -6.81 -39.14
C GLY A 9 -19.12 -5.52 -39.23
N LEU A 10 -18.89 -4.83 -38.12
CA LEU A 10 -18.04 -3.63 -38.08
C LEU A 10 -16.69 -3.94 -37.44
N GLU A 11 -15.61 -3.45 -38.05
CA GLU A 11 -14.27 -3.50 -37.48
C GLU A 11 -14.14 -2.47 -36.34
N ARG A 12 -13.69 -2.93 -35.17
CA ARG A 12 -13.53 -2.13 -33.95
C ARG A 12 -12.16 -2.38 -33.35
N ILE A 13 -11.51 -1.34 -32.82
CA ILE A 13 -10.24 -1.46 -32.11
C ILE A 13 -10.37 -0.95 -30.67
N ILE A 14 -9.77 -1.69 -29.75
CA ILE A 14 -9.58 -1.23 -28.37
C ILE A 14 -8.27 -0.45 -28.34
N ARG A 15 -8.32 0.81 -27.90
CA ARG A 15 -7.12 1.65 -27.79
C ARG A 15 -6.30 1.24 -26.58
N MET A 16 -4.97 1.31 -26.70
CA MET A 16 -4.08 1.21 -25.55
C MET A 16 -4.36 2.36 -24.57
N LEU A 17 -4.29 2.08 -23.28
CA LEU A 17 -4.51 3.07 -22.23
C LEU A 17 -3.21 3.28 -21.46
N ILE A 18 -2.87 4.53 -21.14
CA ILE A 18 -1.75 4.83 -20.25
C ILE A 18 -2.20 4.56 -18.81
N GLN A 19 -1.39 3.82 -18.06
CA GLN A 19 -1.60 3.55 -16.65
C GLN A 19 -0.34 3.87 -15.85
N GLN A 20 -0.50 4.02 -14.53
CA GLN A 20 0.63 4.09 -13.63
C GLN A 20 1.49 2.83 -13.73
N ARG A 21 2.80 3.00 -13.80
CA ARG A 21 3.79 1.93 -13.76
C ARG A 21 3.52 0.98 -12.59
N ARG A 22 3.47 -0.32 -12.90
CA ARG A 22 3.29 -1.36 -11.89
C ARG A 22 4.51 -1.46 -10.97
N HIS A 23 4.25 -1.83 -9.71
CA HIS A 23 5.25 -2.27 -8.72
C HIS A 23 6.34 -1.23 -8.41
N TYR A 24 6.06 0.05 -8.65
CA TYR A 24 6.94 1.16 -8.28
C TYR A 24 6.29 2.01 -7.19
N VAL A 25 7.01 2.23 -6.09
CA VAL A 25 6.55 3.08 -4.99
C VAL A 25 6.76 4.52 -5.39
N MET A 26 5.69 5.24 -5.71
CA MET A 26 5.74 6.67 -5.96
C MET A 26 5.51 7.46 -4.68
N GLY A 27 6.31 8.49 -4.43
CA GLY A 27 6.04 9.52 -3.42
C GLY A 27 5.41 10.74 -4.08
N LEU A 28 4.24 11.17 -3.60
CA LEU A 28 3.47 12.25 -4.21
C LEU A 28 2.98 13.23 -3.14
N ARG A 29 2.99 14.54 -3.46
CA ARG A 29 2.18 15.52 -2.73
C ARG A 29 0.95 15.93 -3.52
N ARG A 30 -0.23 15.74 -2.94
CA ARG A 30 -1.51 16.10 -3.56
C ARG A 30 -2.48 16.66 -2.53
N SER A 31 -3.02 17.85 -2.81
CA SER A 31 -4.04 18.50 -1.97
C SER A 31 -5.30 17.64 -1.77
N ALA A 32 -5.60 16.74 -2.72
CA ALA A 32 -6.70 15.79 -2.61
C ALA A 32 -6.55 14.81 -1.43
N TYR A 33 -5.33 14.52 -0.97
CA TYR A 33 -5.11 13.60 0.16
C TYR A 33 -5.58 14.20 1.49
N GLN A 34 -5.47 15.52 1.66
CA GLN A 34 -5.98 16.23 2.84
C GLN A 34 -7.51 16.13 2.96
N LYS A 35 -8.22 15.91 1.83
CA LYS A 35 -9.69 15.75 1.82
C LYS A 35 -10.15 14.40 2.40
N ARG A 36 -9.24 13.47 2.72
CA ARG A 36 -9.58 12.17 3.32
C ARG A 36 -9.91 12.24 4.81
N GLY A 37 -9.48 13.30 5.50
CA GLY A 37 -9.82 13.52 6.91
C GLY A 37 -8.97 14.61 7.56
N PRO A 38 -9.36 15.10 8.74
CA PRO A 38 -8.72 16.24 9.39
C PRO A 38 -7.25 15.98 9.77
N THR A 39 -6.87 14.72 10.02
CA THR A 39 -5.51 14.31 10.37
C THR A 39 -4.62 14.05 9.15
N PHE A 40 -5.17 14.01 7.93
CA PHE A 40 -4.41 13.70 6.73
C PHE A 40 -3.58 14.90 6.27
N THR A 41 -2.39 14.62 5.74
CA THR A 41 -1.55 15.60 5.03
C THR A 41 -1.69 15.46 3.53
N ASP A 42 -0.98 16.30 2.78
CA ASP A 42 -0.84 16.21 1.33
C ASP A 42 0.13 15.11 0.89
N VAL A 43 0.87 14.47 1.81
CA VAL A 43 1.94 13.52 1.49
C VAL A 43 1.43 12.08 1.52
N ALA A 44 1.66 11.33 0.45
CA ALA A 44 1.44 9.89 0.43
C ALA A 44 2.41 9.15 -0.50
N THR A 45 2.65 7.88 -0.22
CA THR A 45 3.20 6.95 -1.21
C THR A 45 2.08 6.15 -1.88
N LEU A 46 2.23 5.86 -3.17
CA LEU A 46 1.27 5.14 -4.00
C LEU A 46 1.97 3.97 -4.68
N LEU A 47 1.33 2.80 -4.66
CA LEU A 47 1.83 1.61 -5.35
C LEU A 47 0.70 0.91 -6.10
N ARG A 48 0.85 0.78 -7.42
CA ARG A 48 -0.03 -0.08 -8.24
C ARG A 48 0.52 -1.50 -8.25
N CYS A 49 -0.15 -2.39 -7.51
CA CYS A 49 0.13 -3.81 -7.48
C CYS A 49 -0.60 -4.51 -8.63
N VAL A 50 0.09 -5.33 -9.40
CA VAL A 50 -0.49 -6.10 -10.52
C VAL A 50 -0.12 -7.58 -10.34
N ARG A 51 -1.12 -8.45 -10.35
CA ARG A 51 -0.94 -9.92 -10.29
C ARG A 51 -0.53 -10.46 -11.67
N ARG A 52 -0.19 -11.75 -11.73
CA ARG A 52 0.18 -12.43 -12.97
C ARG A 52 -0.97 -12.52 -13.99
N ASP A 53 -2.21 -12.46 -13.52
CA ASP A 53 -3.43 -12.42 -14.33
C ASP A 53 -3.81 -10.99 -14.80
N GLU A 54 -2.89 -10.02 -14.65
CA GLU A 54 -3.07 -8.60 -14.95
C GLU A 54 -4.12 -7.86 -14.09
N THR A 55 -4.78 -8.55 -13.14
CA THR A 55 -5.63 -7.87 -12.15
C THR A 55 -4.78 -6.95 -11.29
N SER A 56 -5.30 -5.76 -10.99
CA SER A 56 -4.52 -4.70 -10.37
C SER A 56 -5.25 -4.07 -9.20
N ALA A 57 -4.52 -3.82 -8.11
CA ALA A 57 -4.99 -3.05 -6.98
C ALA A 57 -3.99 -1.94 -6.66
N THR A 58 -4.51 -0.75 -6.37
CA THR A 58 -3.67 0.38 -5.94
C THR A 58 -3.78 0.51 -4.43
N VAL A 59 -2.63 0.59 -3.77
CA VAL A 59 -2.53 0.85 -2.33
C VAL A 59 -1.80 2.17 -2.09
N ARG A 60 -2.06 2.79 -0.94
CA ARG A 60 -1.42 4.05 -0.54
C ARG A 60 -0.98 4.01 0.92
N CYS A 61 0.12 4.68 1.24
CA CYS A 61 0.45 5.03 2.63
C CYS A 61 0.34 6.54 2.77
N HIS A 62 -0.55 7.01 3.63
CA HIS A 62 -0.75 8.43 3.91
C HIS A 62 0.04 8.84 5.16
N TYR A 63 0.76 9.95 5.07
CA TYR A 63 1.38 10.59 6.23
C TYR A 63 0.33 11.43 6.97
N LEU A 64 0.28 11.29 8.28
CA LEU A 64 -0.68 11.98 9.13
C LEU A 64 0.00 13.12 9.91
N LYS A 65 -0.80 14.12 10.30
CA LYS A 65 -0.34 15.32 11.03
C LYS A 65 0.26 14.98 12.39
N ASP A 66 -0.14 13.85 12.97
CA ASP A 66 0.39 13.33 14.23
C ASP A 66 1.71 12.55 14.06
N GLY A 67 2.32 12.57 12.87
CA GLY A 67 3.57 11.89 12.52
C GLY A 67 3.44 10.37 12.32
N SER A 68 2.24 9.81 12.40
CA SER A 68 1.99 8.40 12.10
C SER A 68 1.72 8.18 10.60
N ALA A 69 1.39 6.94 10.22
CA ALA A 69 1.00 6.62 8.86
C ALA A 69 -0.20 5.66 8.80
N SER A 70 -1.06 5.89 7.81
CA SER A 70 -2.25 5.08 7.54
C SER A 70 -2.17 4.44 6.16
N PHE A 71 -2.40 3.14 6.09
CA PHE A 71 -2.38 2.36 4.86
C PHE A 71 -3.80 2.27 4.30
N ALA A 72 -3.97 2.63 3.03
CA ALA A 72 -5.22 2.59 2.32
C ALA A 72 -5.22 1.53 1.22
N PHE A 73 -6.30 0.76 1.15
CA PHE A 73 -6.55 -0.24 0.10
C PHE A 73 -8.04 -0.31 -0.21
N THR A 74 -8.41 -0.99 -1.30
CA THR A 74 -9.78 -1.02 -1.79
C THR A 74 -10.33 -2.45 -1.78
N ILE A 75 -11.53 -2.63 -1.23
CA ILE A 75 -12.35 -3.86 -1.35
C ILE A 75 -13.72 -3.43 -1.87
N GLY A 76 -14.26 -4.12 -2.89
CA GLY A 76 -15.65 -3.88 -3.33
C GLY A 76 -15.97 -2.43 -3.71
N ARG A 77 -15.01 -1.69 -4.29
CA ARG A 77 -15.10 -0.24 -4.61
C ARG A 77 -15.11 0.71 -3.40
N ALA A 78 -15.00 0.21 -2.17
CA ALA A 78 -14.82 1.01 -0.97
C ALA A 78 -13.34 1.07 -0.58
N GLU A 79 -12.87 2.27 -0.18
CA GLU A 79 -11.52 2.49 0.32
C GLU A 79 -11.50 2.36 1.85
N TYR A 80 -10.59 1.54 2.36
CA TYR A 80 -10.43 1.25 3.78
C TYR A 80 -9.05 1.69 4.26
N PHE A 81 -8.95 2.04 5.53
CA PHE A 81 -7.74 2.59 6.15
C PHE A 81 -7.34 1.77 7.38
N VAL A 82 -6.06 1.43 7.49
CA VAL A 82 -5.50 0.65 8.60
C VAL A 82 -4.18 1.29 9.05
N PRO A 83 -3.93 1.45 10.36
CA PRO A 83 -2.63 1.93 10.84
C PRO A 83 -1.49 1.06 10.32
N VAL A 84 -0.47 1.67 9.71
CA VAL A 84 0.67 0.94 9.12
C VAL A 84 1.39 0.08 10.17
N GLY A 85 1.50 0.56 11.42
CA GLY A 85 2.09 -0.20 12.52
C GLY A 85 1.42 -1.56 12.77
N VAL A 86 0.10 -1.64 12.60
CA VAL A 86 -0.65 -2.91 12.75
C VAL A 86 -0.29 -3.86 11.60
N LEU A 87 -0.28 -3.36 10.36
CA LEU A 87 0.06 -4.17 9.19
C LEU A 87 1.49 -4.71 9.24
N LEU A 88 2.45 -3.92 9.71
CA LEU A 88 3.85 -4.36 9.85
C LEU A 88 3.97 -5.63 10.71
N LYS A 89 3.20 -5.72 11.81
CA LYS A 89 3.18 -6.88 12.71
C LYS A 89 2.42 -8.09 12.17
N CYS A 90 1.62 -7.93 11.11
CA CYS A 90 0.79 -9.03 10.61
C CYS A 90 1.55 -10.02 9.70
N PHE A 91 2.63 -9.56 9.03
CA PHE A 91 3.32 -10.36 8.03
C PHE A 91 4.25 -11.42 8.64
N LEU A 92 5.08 -11.01 9.61
CA LEU A 92 6.06 -11.86 10.29
C LEU A 92 6.08 -11.53 11.78
N GLU A 93 6.44 -12.51 12.60
CA GLU A 93 6.78 -12.27 14.02
C GLU A 93 8.06 -11.45 14.08
N ALA A 94 7.94 -10.17 14.42
CA ALA A 94 9.05 -9.23 14.50
C ALA A 94 8.88 -8.34 15.73
N SER A 95 10.00 -8.06 16.41
CA SER A 95 10.00 -7.13 17.54
C SER A 95 9.92 -5.68 17.07
N ASP A 96 9.37 -4.79 17.90
CA ASP A 96 9.33 -3.36 17.60
C ASP A 96 10.72 -2.79 17.35
N ARG A 97 11.73 -3.27 18.09
CA ARG A 97 13.13 -2.90 17.89
C ARG A 97 13.64 -3.29 16.50
N GLU A 98 13.32 -4.49 16.05
CA GLU A 98 13.73 -4.96 14.72
C GLU A 98 13.07 -4.14 13.61
N LEU A 99 11.76 -3.91 13.71
CA LEU A 99 11.03 -3.08 12.75
C LEU A 99 11.55 -1.64 12.72
N PHE A 100 11.86 -1.08 13.90
CA PHE A 100 12.47 0.25 14.04
C PHE A 100 13.82 0.30 13.32
N SER A 101 14.74 -0.62 13.64
CA SER A 101 16.06 -0.65 13.01
C SER A 101 15.98 -0.81 11.49
N ARG A 102 15.07 -1.66 10.99
CA ARG A 102 14.85 -1.83 9.54
C ARG A 102 14.31 -0.56 8.88
N LEU A 103 13.37 0.15 9.49
CA LEU A 103 12.82 1.40 8.95
C LEU A 103 13.89 2.49 8.90
N ILE A 104 14.60 2.72 10.01
CA ILE A 104 15.65 3.75 10.08
C ILE A 104 16.77 3.47 9.07
N ALA A 105 17.17 2.21 8.89
CA ALA A 105 18.20 1.84 7.91
C ALA A 105 17.80 2.12 6.45
N LEU A 106 16.50 2.18 6.13
CA LEU A 106 15.99 2.48 4.79
C LEU A 106 15.84 3.99 4.53
N ILE A 107 15.85 4.81 5.59
CA ILE A 107 15.66 6.26 5.48
C ILE A 107 17.04 6.90 5.28
N PRO A 108 17.23 7.73 4.24
CA PRO A 108 18.46 8.49 4.06
C PRO A 108 18.73 9.37 5.28
N GLN A 109 19.95 9.36 5.77
CA GLN A 109 20.37 10.22 6.87
C GLN A 109 20.77 11.59 6.32
N ASP A 110 20.35 12.66 6.98
CA ASP A 110 20.79 14.01 6.61
C ASP A 110 22.21 14.22 7.15
N PRO A 111 23.22 14.56 6.31
CA PRO A 111 24.55 14.91 6.79
C PRO A 111 24.57 16.07 7.80
N GLY A 112 23.49 16.88 7.86
CA GLY A 112 23.30 17.94 8.86
C GLY A 112 22.75 17.50 10.22
N GLY A 113 22.36 16.23 10.42
CA GLY A 113 21.97 15.62 11.70
C GLY A 113 20.69 16.14 12.39
N ASN A 114 20.12 17.25 11.92
CA ASN A 114 18.98 17.89 12.60
C ASN A 114 17.63 17.19 12.31
N GLY A 115 17.52 16.43 11.21
CA GLY A 115 16.27 15.76 10.79
C GLY A 115 16.06 14.35 11.36
N ASP A 116 17.13 13.68 11.78
CA ASP A 116 17.11 12.24 12.10
C ASP A 116 16.32 11.92 13.38
N SER A 117 16.35 12.83 14.35
CA SER A 117 15.58 12.71 15.60
C SER A 117 14.07 12.75 15.36
N ALA A 118 13.59 13.70 14.54
CA ALA A 118 12.17 13.87 14.27
C ALA A 118 11.58 12.67 13.51
N VAL A 119 12.33 12.10 12.57
CA VAL A 119 11.92 10.91 11.84
C VAL A 119 11.90 9.69 12.76
N SER A 120 12.90 9.55 13.65
CA SER A 120 12.93 8.50 14.66
C SER A 120 11.68 8.55 15.56
N ASP A 121 11.29 9.74 16.03
CA ASP A 121 10.06 9.93 16.81
C ASP A 121 8.78 9.57 16.03
N CYS A 122 8.75 9.81 14.71
CA CYS A 122 7.64 9.37 13.86
C CYS A 122 7.58 7.84 13.76
N VAL A 123 8.73 7.18 13.61
CA VAL A 123 8.82 5.70 13.57
C VAL A 123 8.40 5.10 14.91
N GLU A 124 8.81 5.67 16.04
CA GLU A 124 8.36 5.20 17.35
C GLU A 124 6.85 5.33 17.52
N ARG A 125 6.25 6.47 17.13
CA ARG A 125 4.80 6.67 17.16
C ARG A 125 4.06 5.66 16.29
N LEU A 126 4.56 5.41 15.08
CA LEU A 126 4.03 4.41 14.16
C LEU A 126 3.99 3.01 14.81
N LEU A 127 5.09 2.60 15.44
CA LEU A 127 5.22 1.27 16.07
C LEU A 127 4.46 1.14 17.39
N ARG A 128 4.11 2.26 18.03
CA ARG A 128 3.28 2.27 19.25
C ARG A 128 1.79 2.07 18.96
N ALA A 129 1.33 2.29 17.72
CA ALA A 129 -0.09 2.19 17.35
C ALA A 129 -0.75 0.82 17.67
N PRO A 130 -0.12 -0.35 17.40
CA PRO A 130 -0.68 -1.64 17.79
C PRO A 130 -0.82 -1.77 19.31
N SER A 131 0.17 -1.32 20.07
CA SER A 131 0.16 -1.40 21.54
C SER A 131 -0.95 -0.55 22.16
N GLN A 132 -1.30 0.58 21.56
CA GLN A 132 -2.44 1.40 21.97
C GLN A 132 -3.80 0.69 21.76
N LEU A 133 -3.84 -0.25 20.82
CA LEU A 133 -5.00 -1.11 20.56
C LEU A 133 -4.96 -2.42 21.37
N GLY A 134 -3.96 -2.60 22.25
CA GLY A 134 -3.76 -3.84 23.02
C GLY A 134 -3.25 -5.02 22.17
N LEU A 135 -2.67 -4.74 20.99
CA LEU A 135 -2.19 -5.75 20.06
C LEU A 135 -0.66 -5.88 20.18
N HIS A 136 -0.21 -7.03 20.69
CA HIS A 136 1.20 -7.28 20.98
C HIS A 136 1.82 -8.41 20.14
N THR A 137 1.00 -9.33 19.64
CA THR A 137 1.44 -10.49 18.84
C THR A 137 0.91 -10.41 17.41
N ARG A 138 1.56 -11.11 16.47
CA ARG A 138 1.07 -11.24 15.08
C ARG A 138 -0.35 -11.80 15.05
N ALA A 139 -0.62 -12.84 15.85
CA ALA A 139 -1.93 -13.49 15.92
C ALA A 139 -3.03 -12.48 16.30
N GLN A 140 -2.81 -11.68 17.34
CA GLN A 140 -3.75 -10.63 17.75
C GLN A 140 -3.96 -9.58 16.65
N CYS A 141 -2.92 -9.16 15.95
CA CYS A 141 -3.06 -8.22 14.84
C CYS A 141 -3.87 -8.82 13.67
N LEU A 142 -3.69 -10.10 13.35
CA LEU A 142 -4.46 -10.79 12.32
C LEU A 142 -5.93 -10.98 12.71
N GLU A 143 -6.21 -11.39 13.95
CA GLU A 143 -7.57 -11.51 14.47
C GLU A 143 -8.30 -10.15 14.49
N TYR A 144 -7.59 -9.10 14.90
CA TYR A 144 -8.12 -7.74 14.85
C TYR A 144 -8.50 -7.33 13.41
N LEU A 145 -7.63 -7.56 12.43
CA LEU A 145 -7.97 -7.27 11.04
C LEU A 145 -9.11 -8.17 10.53
N GLY A 146 -9.09 -9.46 10.83
CA GLY A 146 -10.12 -10.38 10.38
C GLY A 146 -11.50 -10.03 10.93
N SER A 147 -11.61 -9.76 12.23
CA SER A 147 -12.87 -9.37 12.86
C SER A 147 -13.46 -8.08 12.25
N LEU A 148 -12.62 -7.11 11.89
CA LEU A 148 -13.04 -5.87 11.23
C LEU A 148 -13.46 -6.07 9.76
N PHE A 149 -12.72 -6.90 9.02
CA PHE A 149 -12.86 -6.98 7.56
C PHE A 149 -13.62 -8.22 7.07
N ARG A 150 -13.99 -9.17 7.93
CA ARG A 150 -14.67 -10.42 7.53
C ARG A 150 -15.90 -10.20 6.65
N GLY A 151 -16.70 -9.18 6.95
CA GLY A 151 -17.88 -8.83 6.16
C GLY A 151 -17.52 -8.24 4.80
N ALA A 152 -16.47 -7.41 4.74
CA ALA A 152 -16.03 -6.74 3.52
C ALA A 152 -15.38 -7.70 2.51
N ILE A 153 -14.64 -8.70 3.00
CA ILE A 153 -14.01 -9.73 2.15
C ILE A 153 -14.93 -10.94 1.89
N GLU A 154 -16.18 -10.89 2.33
CA GLU A 154 -17.15 -11.99 2.22
C GLU A 154 -16.58 -13.32 2.75
N ALA A 155 -15.86 -13.25 3.88
CA ALA A 155 -15.25 -14.43 4.49
C ALA A 155 -16.32 -15.47 4.86
N THR A 156 -16.09 -16.72 4.47
CA THR A 156 -17.01 -17.81 4.83
C THR A 156 -17.14 -17.96 6.34
N ALA A 157 -18.32 -18.35 6.82
CA ALA A 157 -18.64 -18.41 8.24
C ALA A 157 -17.74 -19.37 9.04
N HIS A 158 -17.11 -20.35 8.38
CA HIS A 158 -16.22 -21.32 9.01
C HIS A 158 -14.80 -20.77 9.27
N LEU A 159 -14.42 -19.64 8.67
CA LEU A 159 -13.10 -19.04 8.89
C LEU A 159 -13.04 -18.36 10.25
N THR A 160 -11.97 -18.63 10.98
CA THR A 160 -11.63 -17.87 12.19
C THR A 160 -11.23 -16.44 11.80
N ASP A 161 -11.30 -15.50 12.74
CA ASP A 161 -10.88 -14.13 12.47
C ASP A 161 -9.39 -14.07 12.07
N MET A 162 -8.52 -14.88 12.67
CA MET A 162 -7.13 -14.98 12.23
C MET A 162 -7.01 -15.39 10.75
N GLN A 163 -7.77 -16.40 10.31
CA GLN A 163 -7.78 -16.86 8.92
C GLN A 163 -8.37 -15.81 7.97
N ALA A 164 -9.41 -15.09 8.40
CA ALA A 164 -9.95 -13.96 7.65
C ALA A 164 -8.92 -12.83 7.50
N GLY A 165 -8.14 -12.56 8.54
CA GLY A 165 -7.01 -11.62 8.49
C GLY A 165 -5.93 -12.06 7.50
N GLU A 166 -5.56 -13.34 7.49
CA GLU A 166 -4.61 -13.88 6.51
C GLU A 166 -5.15 -13.80 5.06
N MET A 167 -6.43 -14.10 4.86
CA MET A 167 -7.11 -13.94 3.57
C MET A 167 -7.11 -12.48 3.10
N LEU A 168 -7.44 -11.53 3.98
CA LEU A 168 -7.37 -10.10 3.70
C LEU A 168 -5.99 -9.69 3.18
N LEU A 169 -4.93 -10.06 3.92
CA LEU A 169 -3.57 -9.71 3.53
C LEU A 169 -3.17 -10.35 2.20
N ARG A 170 -3.55 -11.61 1.98
CA ARG A 170 -3.26 -12.34 0.74
C ARG A 170 -3.91 -11.65 -0.46
N GLU A 171 -5.18 -11.30 -0.35
CA GLU A 171 -6.02 -10.94 -1.49
C GLU A 171 -6.09 -9.44 -1.75
N HIS A 172 -5.84 -8.59 -0.75
CA HIS A 172 -6.06 -7.14 -0.86
C HIS A 172 -4.83 -6.29 -0.54
N VAL A 173 -3.85 -6.83 0.20
CA VAL A 173 -2.65 -6.07 0.61
C VAL A 173 -1.43 -6.53 -0.18
N LEU A 174 -0.81 -5.61 -0.92
CA LEU A 174 0.42 -5.83 -1.70
C LEU A 174 0.34 -7.10 -2.57
N ILE A 175 -0.76 -7.21 -3.31
CA ILE A 175 -1.20 -8.44 -4.00
C ILE A 175 -0.25 -8.98 -5.08
N HIS A 176 0.76 -8.20 -5.45
CA HIS A 176 1.77 -8.59 -6.42
C HIS A 176 2.84 -9.52 -5.83
N LEU A 177 2.91 -9.61 -4.50
CA LEU A 177 3.85 -10.43 -3.75
C LEU A 177 3.10 -11.60 -3.09
N SER A 178 3.72 -12.78 -3.07
CA SER A 178 3.15 -13.96 -2.41
C SER A 178 3.74 -14.20 -1.03
N ALA A 179 5.06 -14.00 -0.86
CA ALA A 179 5.73 -14.27 0.39
C ALA A 179 5.47 -13.16 1.43
N PRO A 180 5.13 -13.50 2.69
CA PRO A 180 4.95 -12.50 3.75
C PRO A 180 6.19 -11.63 4.00
N ALA A 181 7.39 -12.21 3.88
CA ALA A 181 8.65 -11.48 4.03
C ALA A 181 8.81 -10.37 2.98
N ASP A 182 8.47 -10.65 1.72
CA ASP A 182 8.54 -9.67 0.64
C ASP A 182 7.50 -8.57 0.83
N LYS A 183 6.28 -8.93 1.27
CA LYS A 183 5.24 -7.95 1.61
C LYS A 183 5.68 -7.02 2.75
N LEU A 184 6.32 -7.57 3.79
CA LEU A 184 6.90 -6.76 4.85
C LEU A 184 7.97 -5.81 4.29
N GLY A 185 8.89 -6.32 3.48
CA GLY A 185 9.94 -5.51 2.85
C GLY A 185 9.38 -4.37 1.98
N ALA A 186 8.35 -4.67 1.18
CA ALA A 186 7.67 -3.66 0.37
C ALA A 186 6.95 -2.60 1.22
N LEU A 187 6.26 -3.01 2.29
CA LEU A 187 5.62 -2.05 3.20
C LEU A 187 6.64 -1.18 3.93
N LEU A 188 7.75 -1.76 4.39
CA LEU A 188 8.86 -1.03 5.00
C LEU A 188 9.44 0.02 4.03
N ALA A 189 9.69 -0.36 2.78
CA ALA A 189 10.18 0.56 1.75
C ALA A 189 9.16 1.67 1.43
N MET A 190 7.87 1.33 1.36
CA MET A 190 6.78 2.32 1.16
C MET A 190 6.71 3.33 2.30
N THR A 191 6.85 2.88 3.55
CA THR A 191 6.81 3.72 4.74
C THR A 191 8.09 4.54 4.90
N ALA A 192 9.25 3.96 4.63
CA ALA A 192 10.52 4.69 4.63
C ALA A 192 10.48 5.84 3.62
N LYS A 193 10.09 5.57 2.36
CA LYS A 193 9.95 6.61 1.33
C LYS A 193 8.91 7.67 1.70
N LEU A 194 7.83 7.28 2.37
CA LEU A 194 6.82 8.22 2.87
C LEU A 194 7.42 9.21 3.88
N PHE A 195 8.16 8.70 4.87
CA PHE A 195 8.79 9.54 5.88
C PHE A 195 9.93 10.38 5.31
N SER A 196 10.74 9.83 4.39
CA SER A 196 11.75 10.61 3.66
C SER A 196 11.12 11.77 2.88
N LEU A 197 9.99 11.53 2.21
CA LEU A 197 9.28 12.58 1.48
C LEU A 197 8.67 13.63 2.42
N ALA A 198 8.10 13.20 3.54
CA ALA A 198 7.53 14.10 4.56
C ALA A 198 8.61 15.00 5.18
N ALA A 199 9.79 14.45 5.46
CA ALA A 199 10.96 15.15 6.00
C ALA A 199 11.73 15.98 4.96
N GLY A 200 11.37 15.93 3.67
CA GLY A 200 12.08 16.66 2.61
C GLY A 200 13.42 16.03 2.18
N LEU A 201 13.68 14.79 2.60
CA LEU A 201 14.89 14.01 2.27
C LEU A 201 14.81 13.37 0.88
N CYS A 202 13.63 13.36 0.26
CA CYS A 202 13.38 12.81 -1.07
C CYS A 202 12.50 13.76 -1.88
N ALA A 203 12.77 13.89 -3.18
CA ALA A 203 11.93 14.64 -4.10
C ALA A 203 10.64 13.89 -4.44
N GLU A 204 9.61 14.63 -4.82
CA GLU A 204 8.37 14.06 -5.34
C GLU A 204 8.59 13.37 -6.69
N ASP A 205 7.93 12.23 -6.89
CA ASP A 205 7.89 11.59 -8.20
C ASP A 205 6.95 12.38 -9.13
N ASN A 206 7.39 12.62 -10.36
CA ASN A 206 6.54 13.22 -11.37
C ASN A 206 5.58 12.16 -11.94
N ALA A 207 4.30 12.27 -11.58
CA ALA A 207 3.26 11.37 -12.06
C ALA A 207 3.01 11.48 -13.57
N ASP A 208 3.34 12.61 -14.19
CA ASP A 208 3.17 12.86 -15.63
C ASP A 208 4.37 12.42 -16.46
N ALA A 209 5.51 12.09 -15.81
CA ALA A 209 6.68 11.60 -16.50
C ALA A 209 6.42 10.23 -17.15
N LEU A 210 6.93 10.03 -18.37
CA LEU A 210 6.77 8.75 -19.08
C LEU A 210 7.39 7.57 -18.32
N SER A 211 8.46 7.80 -17.54
CA SER A 211 9.10 6.79 -16.69
C SER A 211 8.20 6.25 -15.56
N SER A 212 7.16 7.01 -15.22
CA SER A 212 6.15 6.67 -14.22
C SER A 212 4.97 5.90 -14.81
N HIS A 213 4.94 5.68 -16.13
CA HIS A 213 3.81 5.09 -16.84
C HIS A 213 4.12 3.74 -17.48
N GLU A 214 3.06 2.98 -17.77
CA GLU A 214 3.07 1.81 -18.64
C GLU A 214 1.82 1.80 -19.54
N ALA A 215 1.88 1.06 -20.65
CA ALA A 215 0.73 0.89 -21.55
C ALA A 215 -0.08 -0.35 -21.17
N LEU A 216 -1.37 -0.18 -20.89
CA LEU A 216 -2.33 -1.28 -20.80
C LEU A 216 -2.75 -1.69 -22.22
N LEU A 217 -2.40 -2.92 -22.57
CA LEU A 217 -2.72 -3.51 -23.86
C LEU A 217 -4.17 -4.01 -23.90
N PRO A 218 -4.82 -4.00 -25.09
CA PRO A 218 -6.17 -4.52 -25.28
C PRO A 218 -6.42 -5.93 -24.73
N GLY A 219 -5.50 -6.86 -24.96
CA GLY A 219 -5.63 -8.24 -24.49
C GLY A 219 -5.66 -8.34 -22.96
N ALA A 220 -4.79 -7.61 -22.28
CA ALA A 220 -4.75 -7.53 -20.82
C ALA A 220 -5.95 -6.77 -20.22
N LEU A 221 -6.58 -5.88 -20.99
CA LEU A 221 -7.83 -5.25 -20.59
C LEU A 221 -8.98 -6.26 -20.67
N LEU A 222 -9.07 -7.02 -21.76
CA LEU A 222 -10.12 -8.02 -21.96
C LEU A 222 -10.04 -9.15 -20.92
N SER A 223 -8.84 -9.60 -20.56
CA SER A 223 -8.66 -10.64 -19.52
C SER A 223 -9.17 -10.23 -18.13
N LYS A 224 -9.48 -8.95 -17.90
CA LYS A 224 -10.07 -8.48 -16.65
C LYS A 224 -11.59 -8.59 -16.62
N PHE A 225 -12.22 -8.72 -17.81
CA PHE A 225 -13.67 -8.78 -17.97
C PHE A 225 -14.16 -10.19 -18.34
N MET A 226 -13.26 -11.07 -18.77
CA MET A 226 -13.53 -12.48 -19.07
C MET A 226 -13.24 -13.35 -17.86
#